data_AF-A0A1S3WV61-F1
#
_entry.id   AF-A0A1S3WV61-F1
#
_cell.length_a   1.000
_cell.length_b   1.000
_cell.length_c   1.000
_cell.angle_alpha   90.00
_cell.angle_beta   90.00
_cell.angle_gamma   90.00
#
_symmetry.space_group_name_H-M   'P 1'
#
loop_
_entity.id
_entity.type
_entity.pdbx_description
1 polymer ?
#
loop_
_entity_poly.entity_id
_entity_poly.type
_entity_poly.pdbx_seq_one_letter_code
_entity_poly.pdbx_strand_id
1 'polypeptide(L)'
;MGHRRQGQQKSDLEVPTGLSFANGEQWKILRRFTLTALRDFGMGKRRIEERILEEAGFLLKEFHKTKGAPINPTFFLSCAVCNVISSIVFGSRFDYEDGQFRKLLQMIHWNLSAINSPLAQVSTHLLCAHPLCTLTKLPPYPLYLE
;
A
#
# COMPACT_ATOMS: atom_id res chain seq x y z
N MET A 1 52.60 -8.10 -14.54
CA MET A 1 51.38 -8.74 -15.08
C MET A 1 50.29 -8.65 -14.04
N GLY A 2 49.36 -7.70 -14.20
CA GLY A 2 48.30 -7.43 -13.23
C GLY A 2 46.99 -8.12 -13.61
N HIS A 3 46.52 -9.04 -12.77
CA HIS A 3 45.21 -9.67 -12.90
C HIS A 3 44.11 -8.64 -12.62
N ARG A 4 43.46 -8.18 -13.69
CA ARG A 4 42.25 -7.35 -13.64
C ARG A 4 41.08 -8.26 -13.26
N ARG A 5 40.64 -8.21 -11.98
CA ARG A 5 39.39 -8.84 -11.53
C ARG A 5 38.24 -8.16 -12.27
N GLN A 6 37.54 -8.91 -13.11
CA GLN A 6 36.28 -8.47 -13.70
C GLN A 6 35.28 -8.31 -12.56
N GLY A 7 34.78 -7.08 -12.36
CA GLY A 7 33.65 -6.82 -11.51
C GLY A 7 32.44 -7.54 -12.09
N GLN A 8 31.83 -8.42 -11.30
CA GLN A 8 30.55 -9.04 -11.61
C GLN A 8 29.53 -7.94 -11.89
N GLN A 9 29.09 -7.86 -13.13
CA GLN A 9 27.88 -7.17 -13.53
C GLN A 9 26.71 -7.92 -12.89
N LYS A 10 26.31 -7.51 -11.68
CA LYS A 10 25.07 -7.97 -11.06
C LYS A 10 23.95 -7.34 -11.88
N SER A 11 23.25 -8.16 -12.66
CA SER A 11 22.02 -7.77 -13.35
C SER A 11 20.93 -7.55 -12.29
N ASP A 12 20.94 -6.37 -11.66
CA ASP A 12 19.95 -5.94 -10.70
C ASP A 12 18.66 -5.55 -11.45
N LEU A 13 17.86 -6.54 -11.85
CA LEU A 13 16.42 -6.33 -11.93
C LEU A 13 15.83 -6.70 -10.56
N GLU A 14 16.26 -5.99 -9.52
CA GLU A 14 15.55 -6.01 -8.24
C GLU A 14 14.19 -5.36 -8.48
N VAL A 15 13.13 -6.17 -8.45
CA VAL A 15 11.75 -5.66 -8.44
C VAL A 15 11.67 -4.69 -7.26
N PRO A 16 11.38 -3.39 -7.49
CA PRO A 16 11.40 -2.42 -6.42
C PRO A 16 10.41 -2.83 -5.33
N THR A 17 10.94 -3.18 -4.15
CA THR A 17 10.13 -3.52 -2.99
C THR A 17 9.33 -2.29 -2.58
N GLY A 18 7.99 -2.37 -2.69
CA GLY A 18 7.09 -1.28 -2.30
C GLY A 18 7.19 -0.94 -0.82
N LEU A 19 6.63 0.21 -0.43
CA LEU A 19 6.74 0.75 0.94
C LEU A 19 6.39 -0.27 2.04
N SER A 20 5.38 -1.12 1.81
CA SER A 20 4.91 -2.11 2.80
C SER A 20 5.93 -3.21 3.12
N PHE A 21 6.83 -3.52 2.19
CA PHE A 21 7.81 -4.61 2.33
C PHE A 21 9.25 -4.09 2.42
N ALA A 22 9.46 -2.78 2.29
CA ALA A 22 10.77 -2.16 2.38
C ALA A 22 11.27 -2.14 3.83
N ASN A 23 12.59 -2.24 4.01
CA ASN A 23 13.27 -2.18 5.31
C ASN A 23 14.43 -1.17 5.28
N GLY A 24 14.96 -0.84 6.47
CA GLY A 24 16.16 0.01 6.60
C GLY A 24 16.02 1.39 5.95
N GLU A 25 17.05 1.82 5.22
CA GLU A 25 17.06 3.13 4.54
C GLU A 25 16.04 3.22 3.39
N GLN A 26 15.79 2.12 2.67
CA GLN A 26 14.81 2.10 1.59
C GLN A 26 13.41 2.44 2.11
N TRP A 27 13.02 1.90 3.27
CA TRP A 27 11.74 2.23 3.90
C TRP A 27 11.65 3.72 4.26
N LYS A 28 12.71 4.30 4.83
CA LYS A 28 12.74 5.72 5.20
C LYS A 28 12.54 6.61 3.98
N ILE A 29 13.23 6.32 2.89
CA ILE A 29 13.14 7.07 1.62
C ILE A 29 11.74 6.94 1.03
N LEU A 30 11.24 5.71 0.84
CA LEU A 30 9.92 5.46 0.27
C LEU A 30 8.80 6.06 1.12
N ARG A 31 8.92 6.02 2.46
CA ARG A 31 7.94 6.62 3.36
C ARG A 31 7.89 8.13 3.20
N ARG A 32 9.05 8.80 3.22
CA ARG A 32 9.14 10.26 3.08
C ARG A 32 8.60 10.70 1.72
N PHE A 33 8.99 10.01 0.65
CA PHE A 33 8.49 10.27 -0.70
C PHE A 33 6.97 10.11 -0.78
N THR A 34 6.44 8.96 -0.36
CA THR A 34 5.01 8.65 -0.44
C THR A 34 4.15 9.64 0.36
N LEU A 35 4.54 9.97 1.60
CA LEU A 35 3.81 10.92 2.43
C LEU A 35 3.84 12.35 1.88
N THR A 36 4.91 12.72 1.19
CA THR A 36 5.00 14.01 0.51
C THR A 36 4.07 14.03 -0.70
N ALA A 37 4.16 13.02 -1.57
CA ALA A 37 3.29 12.89 -2.74
C ALA A 37 1.80 12.88 -2.36
N LEU A 38 1.39 12.11 -1.35
CA LEU A 38 -0.02 12.06 -0.91
C LEU A 38 -0.53 13.45 -0.45
N ARG A 39 0.30 14.23 0.24
CA ARG A 39 -0.05 15.59 0.68
C ARG A 39 -0.21 16.56 -0.50
N ASP A 40 0.64 16.41 -1.52
CA ASP A 40 0.60 17.20 -2.75
C ASP A 40 -0.64 16.86 -3.59
N PHE A 41 -1.04 15.58 -3.62
CA PHE A 41 -2.31 15.15 -4.20
C PHE A 41 -3.55 15.59 -3.41
N GLY A 42 -3.37 16.14 -2.20
CA GLY A 42 -4.44 16.75 -1.42
C GLY A 42 -4.87 15.93 -0.21
N MET A 43 -4.08 14.96 0.25
CA MET A 43 -4.34 14.28 1.52
C MET A 43 -4.34 15.28 2.67
N GLY A 44 -5.44 15.29 3.43
CA GLY A 44 -5.70 16.27 4.48
C GLY A 44 -6.21 17.63 3.95
N LYS A 45 -6.59 17.74 2.68
CA LYS A 45 -7.18 18.94 2.07
C LYS A 45 -8.57 18.61 1.48
N ARG A 46 -9.35 19.67 1.24
CA ARG A 46 -10.71 19.61 0.66
C ARG A 46 -10.79 18.82 -0.65
N ARG A 47 -9.71 18.78 -1.45
CA ARG A 47 -9.68 18.06 -2.73
C ARG A 47 -9.90 16.55 -2.60
N ILE A 48 -9.38 15.90 -1.54
CA ILE A 48 -9.65 14.47 -1.33
C ILE A 48 -11.05 14.26 -0.77
N GLU A 49 -11.53 15.15 0.10
CA GLU A 49 -12.91 15.12 0.58
C GLU A 49 -13.91 15.17 -0.58
N GLU A 50 -13.70 16.06 -1.55
CA GLU A 50 -14.52 16.16 -2.76
C GLU A 50 -14.57 14.84 -3.54
N ARG A 51 -13.43 14.15 -3.67
CA ARG A 51 -13.36 12.83 -4.34
C ARG A 51 -14.08 11.73 -3.57
N ILE A 52 -14.02 11.77 -2.24
CA ILE A 52 -14.75 10.84 -1.38
C ILE A 52 -16.26 11.10 -1.50
N LEU A 53 -16.68 12.36 -1.47
CA LEU A 53 -18.09 12.75 -1.61
C LEU A 53 -18.64 12.39 -2.99
N GLU A 54 -17.85 12.60 -4.04
CA GLU A 54 -18.19 12.19 -5.39
C GLU A 54 -18.40 10.66 -5.48
N GLU A 55 -17.46 9.87 -4.95
CA GLU A 55 -17.59 8.42 -4.95
C GLU A 55 -18.74 7.92 -4.06
N ALA A 56 -19.03 8.59 -2.94
CA ALA A 56 -20.21 8.31 -2.13
C ALA A 56 -21.51 8.51 -2.94
N GLY A 57 -21.55 9.52 -3.81
CA GLY A 57 -22.67 9.71 -4.75
C GLY A 57 -22.83 8.55 -5.73
N PHE A 58 -21.74 8.01 -6.27
CA PHE A 58 -21.79 6.82 -7.13
C PHE A 58 -22.22 5.57 -6.36
N LEU A 59 -21.68 5.36 -5.16
CA LEU A 59 -22.06 4.25 -4.28
C LEU A 59 -23.55 4.28 -3.95
N LEU A 60 -24.11 5.44 -3.62
CA LEU A 60 -25.54 5.59 -3.37
C LEU A 60 -26.37 5.22 -4.60
N LYS A 61 -25.95 5.62 -5.81
CA LYS A 61 -26.65 5.23 -7.04
C LYS A 61 -26.69 3.71 -7.20
N GLU A 62 -25.59 3.01 -6.92
CA GLU A 62 -25.55 1.55 -6.96
C GLU A 62 -26.48 0.92 -5.91
N PHE A 63 -26.53 1.46 -4.69
CA PHE A 63 -27.49 1.00 -3.68
C PHE A 63 -28.95 1.23 -4.09
N HIS A 64 -29.28 2.34 -4.77
CA HIS A 64 -30.65 2.55 -5.24
C HIS A 64 -31.08 1.53 -6.31
N LYS A 65 -30.14 1.03 -7.12
CA LYS A 65 -30.43 0.00 -8.14
C LYS A 65 -30.86 -1.34 -7.53
N THR A 66 -30.50 -1.63 -6.28
CA THR A 66 -30.85 -2.89 -5.60
C THR A 66 -32.31 -2.92 -5.17
N LYS A 67 -33.03 -1.78 -5.24
CA LYS A 67 -34.46 -1.64 -4.93
C LYS A 67 -34.83 -2.20 -3.54
N GLY A 68 -33.92 -2.05 -2.57
CA GLY A 68 -34.13 -2.51 -1.19
C GLY A 68 -33.90 -4.01 -0.97
N ALA A 69 -33.41 -4.74 -1.97
CA ALA A 69 -33.01 -6.13 -1.79
C ALA A 69 -31.81 -6.24 -0.82
N PRO A 70 -31.73 -7.31 -0.02
CA PRO A 70 -30.54 -7.60 0.77
C PRO A 70 -29.30 -7.67 -0.12
N ILE A 71 -28.26 -6.94 0.24
CA ILE A 71 -26.98 -6.94 -0.46
C ILE A 71 -25.83 -7.24 0.49
N ASN A 72 -24.75 -7.81 -0.05
CA ASN A 72 -23.46 -7.82 0.64
C ASN A 72 -22.74 -6.49 0.37
N PRO A 73 -22.58 -5.60 1.37
CA PRO A 73 -22.00 -4.28 1.15
C PRO A 73 -20.49 -4.33 0.91
N THR A 74 -19.81 -5.42 1.27
CA THR A 74 -18.35 -5.57 1.20
C THR A 74 -17.82 -5.27 -0.19
N PHE A 75 -18.50 -5.77 -1.23
CA PHE A 75 -18.09 -5.55 -2.61
C PHE A 75 -18.23 -4.08 -3.02
N PHE A 76 -19.38 -3.47 -2.77
CA PHE A 76 -19.65 -2.07 -3.13
C PHE A 76 -18.74 -1.08 -2.40
N LEU A 77 -18.45 -1.34 -1.12
CA LEU A 77 -17.50 -0.56 -0.33
C LEU A 77 -16.07 -0.73 -0.84
N SER A 78 -15.68 -1.95 -1.24
CA SER A 78 -14.36 -2.20 -1.83
C SER A 78 -14.20 -1.46 -3.16
N CYS A 79 -15.23 -1.45 -4.01
CA CYS A 79 -15.25 -0.65 -5.23
C CYS A 79 -15.05 0.84 -4.92
N ALA A 80 -15.82 1.39 -3.98
CA ALA A 80 -15.74 2.80 -3.60
C ALA A 80 -14.33 3.18 -3.13
N VAL A 81 -13.76 2.40 -2.19
CA VAL A 81 -12.41 2.66 -1.67
C VAL A 81 -11.36 2.58 -2.78
N CYS A 82 -11.43 1.56 -3.63
CA CYS A 82 -10.49 1.42 -4.74
C CYS A 82 -10.64 2.52 -5.79
N ASN A 83 -11.84 3.02 -6.05
CA ASN A 83 -12.07 4.16 -6.94
C ASN A 83 -11.56 5.47 -6.36
N VAL A 84 -11.71 5.71 -5.05
CA VAL A 84 -11.10 6.87 -4.38
C VAL A 84 -9.57 6.81 -4.57
N ILE A 85 -8.94 5.67 -4.28
CA ILE A 85 -7.49 5.49 -4.47
C ILE A 85 -7.10 5.65 -5.95
N SER A 86 -7.84 5.04 -6.88
CA SER A 86 -7.61 5.14 -8.32
C SER A 86 -7.69 6.59 -8.80
N SER A 87 -8.67 7.34 -8.32
CA SER A 87 -8.80 8.76 -8.66
C SER A 87 -7.59 9.56 -8.19
N ILE A 88 -7.02 9.23 -7.02
CA ILE A 88 -5.81 9.85 -6.45
C ILE A 88 -4.58 9.53 -7.28
N VAL A 89 -4.37 8.26 -7.60
CA VAL A 89 -3.13 7.79 -8.25
C VAL A 89 -3.16 7.99 -9.77
N PHE A 90 -4.27 7.69 -10.41
CA PHE A 90 -4.42 7.67 -11.87
C PHE A 90 -5.24 8.84 -12.42
N GLY A 91 -5.96 9.57 -11.56
CA GLY A 91 -6.86 10.64 -12.00
C GLY A 91 -8.17 10.14 -12.60
N SER A 92 -8.44 8.83 -12.60
CA SER A 92 -9.61 8.20 -13.20
C SER A 92 -10.29 7.22 -12.24
N ARG A 93 -11.59 6.99 -12.47
CA ARG A 93 -12.40 5.97 -11.79
C ARG A 93 -12.76 4.83 -12.75
N PHE A 94 -13.06 3.67 -12.19
CA PHE A 94 -13.60 2.52 -12.92
C PHE A 94 -15.11 2.40 -12.70
N ASP A 95 -15.80 1.84 -13.68
CA ASP A 95 -17.21 1.49 -13.51
C ASP A 95 -17.35 0.30 -12.56
N TYR A 96 -18.44 0.27 -11.78
CA TYR A 96 -18.72 -0.84 -10.87
C TYR A 96 -19.00 -2.13 -11.64
N GLU A 97 -19.49 -2.05 -12.87
CA GLU A 97 -19.76 -3.19 -13.76
C GLU A 97 -18.56 -3.59 -14.64
N ASP A 98 -17.42 -2.89 -14.52
CA ASP A 98 -16.21 -3.23 -15.28
C ASP A 98 -15.66 -4.60 -14.84
N GLY A 99 -15.69 -5.57 -15.76
CA GLY A 99 -15.24 -6.94 -15.49
C GLY A 99 -13.76 -7.05 -15.13
N GLN A 100 -12.88 -6.20 -15.68
CA GLN A 100 -11.46 -6.19 -15.34
C GLN A 100 -11.25 -5.62 -13.93
N PHE A 101 -11.97 -4.54 -13.60
CA PHE A 101 -11.93 -3.95 -12.26
C PHE A 101 -12.45 -4.93 -11.20
N ARG A 102 -13.55 -5.64 -11.46
CA ARG A 102 -14.06 -6.70 -10.58
C ARG A 102 -13.05 -7.81 -10.34
N LYS A 103 -12.38 -8.25 -11.40
CA LYS A 103 -11.33 -9.28 -11.29
C LYS A 103 -10.15 -8.79 -10.46
N LEU A 104 -9.73 -7.54 -10.64
CA LEU A 104 -8.70 -6.90 -9.83
C LEU A 104 -9.10 -6.85 -8.34
N LEU A 105 -10.34 -6.44 -8.04
CA LEU A 105 -10.85 -6.40 -6.67
C LEU A 105 -10.88 -7.77 -6.01
N GLN A 106 -11.27 -8.81 -6.74
CA GLN A 106 -11.23 -10.19 -6.23
C GLN A 106 -9.80 -10.64 -5.90
N MET A 107 -8.83 -10.31 -6.76
CA MET A 107 -7.42 -10.60 -6.49
C MET A 107 -6.91 -9.84 -5.27
N ILE A 108 -7.25 -8.56 -5.14
CA ILE A 108 -6.91 -7.76 -3.96
C ILE A 108 -7.54 -8.36 -2.70
N HIS A 109 -8.82 -8.72 -2.74
CA HIS A 109 -9.52 -9.33 -1.62
C HIS A 109 -8.88 -10.67 -1.19
N TRP A 110 -8.54 -11.53 -2.15
CA TRP A 110 -7.86 -12.79 -1.88
C TRP A 110 -6.49 -12.55 -1.23
N ASN A 111 -5.69 -11.65 -1.81
CA ASN A 111 -4.37 -11.31 -1.29
C ASN A 111 -4.44 -10.72 0.13
N LEU A 112 -5.38 -9.81 0.37
CA LEU A 112 -5.61 -9.23 1.69
C LEU A 112 -6.06 -10.30 2.69
N SER A 113 -6.94 -11.22 2.29
CA SER A 113 -7.36 -12.33 3.16
C SER A 113 -6.18 -13.25 3.51
N ALA A 114 -5.29 -13.52 2.56
CA ALA A 114 -4.09 -14.30 2.80
C ALA A 114 -3.11 -13.59 3.75
N ILE A 115 -2.85 -12.29 3.52
CA ILE A 115 -1.95 -11.46 4.34
C ILE A 115 -2.51 -11.30 5.76
N ASN A 116 -3.83 -11.13 5.91
CA ASN A 116 -4.48 -10.99 7.20
C ASN A 116 -4.81 -12.34 7.86
N SER A 117 -4.41 -13.47 7.28
CA SER A 117 -4.62 -14.77 7.91
C SER A 117 -3.86 -14.88 9.24
N PRO A 118 -4.37 -15.61 10.25
CA PRO A 118 -3.71 -15.73 11.54
C PRO A 118 -2.26 -16.22 11.43
N LEU A 119 -1.99 -17.15 10.50
CA LEU A 119 -0.66 -17.69 10.26
C LEU A 119 0.31 -16.63 9.72
N ALA A 120 -0.16 -15.78 8.79
CA ALA A 120 0.64 -14.70 8.24
C ALA A 120 0.90 -13.57 9.27
N GLN A 121 -0.07 -13.29 10.13
CA GLN A 121 0.11 -12.31 11.21
C GLN A 121 1.12 -12.80 12.26
N VAL A 122 1.02 -14.08 12.67
CA VAL A 122 1.95 -14.68 13.63
C VAL A 122 3.37 -14.72 13.06
N SER A 123 3.56 -15.09 11.78
CA SER A 123 4.88 -15.09 11.16
C SER A 123 5.49 -13.69 11.09
N THR A 124 4.70 -12.68 10.72
CA THR A 124 5.15 -11.28 10.72
C THR A 124 5.54 -10.81 12.11
N HIS A 125 4.73 -11.14 13.13
CA HIS A 125 5.01 -10.77 14.52
C HIS A 125 6.26 -11.48 15.06
N LEU A 126 6.48 -12.75 14.72
CA LEU A 126 7.68 -13.50 15.11
C LEU A 126 8.94 -12.96 14.42
N LEU A 127 8.85 -12.54 13.15
CA LEU A 127 9.95 -11.90 12.43
C LEU A 127 10.31 -10.53 13.02
N CYS A 128 9.31 -9.72 13.38
CA CYS A 128 9.53 -8.41 14.02
C CYS A 128 9.94 -8.51 15.50
N ALA A 129 9.53 -9.57 16.22
CA ALA A 129 9.93 -9.83 17.61
C ALA A 129 11.28 -10.56 17.72
N HIS A 130 11.91 -10.94 16.60
CA HIS A 130 13.21 -11.58 16.63
C HIS A 130 14.28 -10.58 17.10
N PRO A 131 15.10 -10.90 18.12
CA PRO A 131 16.09 -9.99 18.71
C PRO A 131 17.10 -9.40 17.71
N LEU A 132 17.28 -10.06 16.55
CA LEU A 132 18.14 -9.58 15.47
C LEU A 132 17.58 -8.34 14.75
N CYS A 133 16.26 -8.07 14.81
CA CYS A 133 15.66 -6.88 14.21
C CYS A 133 15.85 -5.63 15.11
N THR A 134 15.90 -5.81 16.44
CA THR A 134 16.14 -4.74 17.42
C THR A 134 17.62 -4.33 17.51
N LEU A 135 18.55 -5.19 17.08
CA LEU A 135 20.00 -4.92 17.11
C LEU A 135 20.50 -3.94 16.03
N THR A 136 19.63 -3.40 15.18
CA THR A 136 19.98 -2.24 14.32
C THR A 136 19.57 -0.90 14.92
N LYS A 137 19.04 -0.87 16.16
CA LYS A 137 18.66 0.35 16.87
C LYS A 137 19.15 0.40 18.32
N LEU A 138 20.46 0.46 18.56
CA LEU A 138 21.06 1.24 19.66
C LEU A 138 22.50 1.67 19.29
N PRO A 139 22.96 2.83 19.81
CA PRO A 139 23.77 3.83 19.09
C PRO A 139 25.27 3.70 19.34
N PRO A 140 26.15 4.40 18.60
CA PRO A 140 27.40 4.84 19.20
C PRO A 140 27.10 6.05 20.10
N TYR A 141 27.04 5.82 21.42
CA TYR A 141 27.37 6.88 22.38
C TYR A 141 28.82 7.30 22.16
N PRO A 142 29.15 8.60 22.11
CA PRO A 142 30.43 9.06 22.61
C PRO A 142 30.24 9.55 24.06
N LEU A 143 30.87 8.81 24.97
CA LEU A 143 31.31 9.34 26.26
C LEU A 143 32.24 10.52 25.99
N TYR A 144 31.86 11.72 26.39
CA TYR A 144 32.81 12.79 26.71
C TYR A 144 32.38 13.42 28.04
N LEU A 145 33.05 12.96 29.08
CA LEU A 145 33.43 13.77 30.23
C LEU A 145 34.58 14.67 29.76
N GLU A 146 34.32 15.96 29.60
CA GLU A 146 35.03 17.10 30.22
C GLU A 146 34.20 18.38 29.98
#